data_AF-A0A2D4I540-F1
#
_entry.id   AF-A0A2D4I540-F1
#
_cell.length_a   1.000
_cell.length_b   1.000
_cell.length_c   1.000
_cell.angle_alpha   90.00
_cell.angle_beta   90.00
_cell.angle_gamma   90.00
#
_symmetry.space_group_name_H-M   'P 1'
#
loop_
_entity.id
_entity.type
_entity.pdbx_description
1 polymer ?
#
loop_
_entity_poly.entity_id
_entity_poly.type
_entity_poly.pdbx_seq_one_letter_code
_entity_poly.pdbx_strand_id
1 'polypeptide(L)'
;SGSRPPVSRSMPSTEDVHLIGMARRVREVLPQVPMSAIRKDLAQTNCVDTTIANLLEGRVPFVPEAETEGFVAAAPSFYGAQDPSTSRMAPASGKAFARSAEARQLSLQERKQALWDYARRKYREKYGIAHAEGSC
;
A
#
# COMPACT_ATOMS: atom_id res chain seq x y z
N SER A 1 59.94 2.83 9.85
CA SER A 1 58.84 3.08 10.79
C SER A 1 57.53 2.65 10.12
N GLY A 2 56.80 1.69 10.70
CA GLY A 2 55.38 1.41 10.44
C GLY A 2 54.98 0.61 9.19
N SER A 3 55.08 -0.72 9.24
CA SER A 3 54.34 -1.60 8.33
C SER A 3 52.85 -1.66 8.75
N ARG A 4 51.93 -1.30 7.86
CA ARG A 4 50.47 -1.45 8.05
C ARG A 4 50.11 -2.94 8.24
N PRO A 5 49.26 -3.32 9.20
CA PRO A 5 48.76 -4.68 9.28
C PRO A 5 47.77 -4.97 8.14
N PRO A 6 47.68 -6.23 7.67
CA PRO A 6 46.73 -6.61 6.63
C PRO A 6 45.30 -6.53 7.18
N VAL A 7 44.42 -5.86 6.43
CA VAL A 7 42.98 -5.87 6.68
C VAL A 7 42.48 -7.28 6.36
N SER A 8 42.23 -8.07 7.40
CA SER A 8 41.60 -9.39 7.30
C SER A 8 40.23 -9.23 6.65
N ARG A 9 40.15 -9.53 5.35
CA ARG A 9 38.90 -9.58 4.60
C ARG A 9 38.15 -10.85 5.02
N SER A 10 37.34 -10.76 6.07
CA SER A 10 36.43 -11.83 6.47
C SER A 10 35.46 -12.12 5.32
N MET A 11 35.44 -13.38 4.85
CA MET A 11 34.43 -13.85 3.91
C MET A 11 33.05 -13.67 4.54
N PRO A 12 32.03 -13.17 3.80
CA PRO A 12 30.67 -13.11 4.32
C PRO A 12 30.18 -14.53 4.60
N SER A 13 29.56 -14.74 5.75
CA SER A 13 28.96 -16.03 6.10
C SER A 13 27.79 -16.34 5.16
N THR A 14 27.41 -17.62 5.05
CA THR A 14 26.22 -18.02 4.27
C THR A 14 24.95 -17.29 4.74
N GLU A 15 24.87 -17.03 6.04
CA GLU A 15 23.79 -16.26 6.67
C GLU A 15 23.79 -14.80 6.18
N ASP A 16 24.97 -14.16 6.09
CA ASP A 16 25.08 -12.80 5.58
C ASP A 16 24.61 -12.68 4.13
N VAL A 17 24.97 -13.66 3.28
CA VAL A 17 24.54 -13.68 1.88
C VAL A 17 23.02 -13.83 1.76
N HIS A 18 22.42 -14.69 2.60
CA HIS A 18 20.97 -14.85 2.66
C HIS A 18 20.28 -13.54 3.09
N LEU A 19 20.79 -12.91 4.16
CA LEU A 19 20.25 -11.66 4.70
C LEU A 19 20.34 -10.51 3.69
N ILE A 20 21.44 -10.43 2.94
CA ILE A 20 21.62 -9.45 1.85
C ILE A 20 20.58 -9.67 0.75
N GLY A 21 20.33 -10.93 0.37
CA GLY A 21 19.30 -11.28 -0.61
C GLY A 21 17.89 -10.89 -0.15
N MET A 22 17.57 -11.11 1.12
CA MET A 22 16.31 -10.67 1.72
C MET A 22 16.19 -9.15 1.75
N ALA A 23 17.25 -8.46 2.18
CA ALA A 23 17.28 -7.01 2.29
C ALA A 23 17.04 -6.32 0.93
N ARG A 24 17.58 -6.88 -0.15
CA ARG A 24 17.35 -6.39 -1.51
C ARG A 24 15.88 -6.45 -1.91
N ARG A 25 15.19 -7.56 -1.61
CA ARG A 25 13.73 -7.70 -1.88
C ARG A 25 12.92 -6.65 -1.13
N VAL A 26 13.27 -6.36 0.13
CA VAL A 26 12.62 -5.29 0.89
C VAL A 26 12.87 -3.92 0.25
N ARG A 27 14.08 -3.64 -0.26
CA ARG A 27 14.41 -2.37 -0.93
C ARG A 27 13.63 -2.13 -2.22
N GLU A 28 13.32 -3.20 -2.96
CA GLU A 28 12.53 -3.11 -4.18
C GLU A 28 11.10 -2.60 -3.91
N VAL A 29 10.55 -2.90 -2.73
CA VAL A 29 9.21 -2.44 -2.31
C VAL A 29 9.22 -1.21 -1.40
N LEU A 30 10.34 -0.92 -0.74
CA LEU A 30 10.54 0.22 0.16
C LEU A 30 11.85 0.97 -0.18
N PRO A 31 11.91 1.69 -1.33
CA PRO A 31 13.15 2.31 -1.82
C PRO A 31 13.69 3.42 -0.91
N GLN A 32 12.85 4.08 -0.12
CA GLN A 32 13.22 5.15 0.80
C GLN A 32 13.91 4.64 2.09
N VAL A 33 13.83 3.35 2.37
CA VAL A 33 14.36 2.77 3.63
C VAL A 33 15.82 2.35 3.45
N PRO A 34 16.75 2.82 4.30
CA PRO A 34 18.17 2.51 4.17
C PRO A 34 18.48 1.02 4.40
N MET A 35 19.47 0.51 3.66
CA MET A 35 19.97 -0.87 3.77
C MET A 35 20.43 -1.26 5.18
N SER A 36 20.88 -0.30 5.98
CA SER A 36 21.25 -0.53 7.37
C SER A 36 20.04 -0.89 8.24
N ALA A 37 18.92 -0.16 8.09
CA ALA A 37 17.71 -0.41 8.86
C ALA A 37 17.07 -1.75 8.49
N ILE A 38 16.98 -2.05 7.20
CA ILE A 38 16.44 -3.32 6.69
C ILE A 38 17.25 -4.51 7.21
N ARG A 39 18.58 -4.47 7.10
CA ARG A 39 19.44 -5.57 7.61
C ARG A 39 19.35 -5.73 9.12
N LYS A 40 19.26 -4.63 9.87
CA LYS A 40 19.14 -4.65 11.34
C LYS A 40 17.85 -5.33 11.80
N ASP A 41 16.74 -5.09 11.10
CA ASP A 41 15.47 -5.72 11.42
C ASP A 41 15.43 -7.18 10.95
N LEU A 42 15.93 -7.47 9.74
CA LEU A 42 16.04 -8.85 9.24
C LEU A 42 16.91 -9.76 10.11
N ALA A 43 17.96 -9.22 10.74
CA ALA A 43 18.77 -9.97 11.69
C ALA A 43 17.97 -10.43 12.93
N GLN A 44 16.82 -9.81 13.22
CA GLN A 44 15.95 -10.15 14.34
C GLN A 44 14.75 -10.99 13.89
N THR A 45 14.11 -10.60 12.78
CA THR A 45 12.86 -11.22 12.32
C THR A 45 13.09 -12.44 11.44
N ASN A 46 14.22 -12.49 10.73
CA ASN A 46 14.51 -13.45 9.66
C ASN A 46 13.32 -13.67 8.69
N CYS A 47 12.53 -12.62 8.44
CA CYS A 47 11.33 -12.69 7.62
C CYS A 47 11.10 -11.35 6.89
N VAL A 48 11.00 -11.41 5.56
CA VAL A 48 10.80 -10.23 4.69
C VAL A 48 9.49 -9.52 5.02
N ASP A 49 8.39 -10.27 5.13
CA ASP A 49 7.05 -9.69 5.32
C ASP A 49 6.92 -9.01 6.69
N THR A 50 7.45 -9.65 7.74
CA THR A 50 7.49 -9.07 9.08
C THR A 50 8.33 -7.79 9.09
N THR A 51 9.46 -7.78 8.39
CA THR A 51 10.31 -6.58 8.29
C THR A 51 9.62 -5.44 7.56
N ILE A 52 8.88 -5.71 6.47
CA ILE A 52 8.07 -4.69 5.79
C ILE A 52 7.02 -4.11 6.72
N ALA A 53 6.28 -4.96 7.44
CA ALA A 53 5.27 -4.51 8.40
C ALA A 53 5.87 -3.65 9.51
N ASN A 54 6.98 -4.08 10.12
CA ASN A 54 7.68 -3.34 11.17
C ASN A 54 8.14 -1.94 10.71
N LEU A 55 8.64 -1.83 9.47
CA LEU A 55 9.08 -0.57 8.88
C LEU A 55 7.91 0.37 8.59
N LEU A 56 6.80 -0.14 8.07
CA LEU A 56 5.60 0.65 7.77
C LEU A 56 4.84 1.07 9.04
N GLU A 57 4.85 0.23 10.07
CA GLU A 57 4.26 0.53 11.38
C GLU A 57 5.15 1.45 12.23
N GLY A 58 6.37 1.76 11.78
CA GLY A 58 7.30 2.66 12.48
C GLY A 58 7.96 2.04 13.72
N ARG A 59 7.97 0.71 13.86
CA ARG A 59 8.62 -0.01 14.97
C ARG A 59 10.14 0.06 14.89
N VAL A 60 10.68 0.22 13.68
CA VAL A 60 12.11 0.38 13.42
C VAL A 60 12.37 1.84 13.05
N PRO A 61 13.04 2.63 13.93
CA PRO A 61 13.39 3.99 13.59
C PRO A 61 14.46 4.00 12.50
N PHE A 62 14.20 4.72 11.41
CA PHE A 62 15.17 4.97 10.35
C PHE A 62 15.05 6.40 9.85
N VAL A 63 16.13 6.94 9.31
CA VAL A 63 16.10 8.20 8.57
C VAL A 63 15.93 7.83 7.10
N PRO A 64 14.85 8.28 6.43
CA PRO A 64 14.68 8.06 5.01
C PRO A 64 15.87 8.64 4.25
N GLU A 65 16.47 7.83 3.38
CA GLU A 65 17.51 8.31 2.49
C GLU A 65 16.81 9.08 1.38
N ALA A 66 16.74 10.41 1.52
CA ALA A 66 16.14 11.28 0.53
C ALA A 66 16.89 11.10 -0.79
N GLU A 67 16.23 10.48 -1.76
CA GLU A 67 16.63 10.53 -3.15
C GLU A 67 16.80 12.00 -3.56
N THR A 68 18.04 12.38 -3.89
CA THR A 68 18.46 13.71 -4.34
C THR A 68 17.92 14.06 -5.73
N GLU A 69 16.62 13.89 -5.97
CA GLU A 69 15.92 14.59 -7.05
C GLU A 69 14.52 15.01 -6.57
N GLY A 70 14.47 16.21 -5.99
CA GLY A 70 13.35 17.13 -6.19
C GLY A 70 11.94 16.68 -5.80
N PHE A 71 11.68 16.44 -4.52
CA PHE A 71 10.39 16.85 -3.97
C PHE A 71 10.58 17.49 -2.60
N VAL A 72 10.60 18.81 -2.62
CA VAL A 72 10.67 19.67 -1.43
C VAL A 72 9.53 19.29 -0.51
N ALA A 73 9.88 18.98 0.75
CA ALA A 73 8.94 18.86 1.85
C ALA A 73 8.22 20.20 2.04
N ALA A 74 7.04 20.34 1.43
CA ALA A 74 6.08 21.35 1.80
C ALA A 74 5.17 20.76 2.87
N ALA A 75 5.19 21.38 4.05
CA ALA A 75 4.33 21.09 5.19
C ALA A 75 2.86 20.90 4.79
N PRO A 76 2.06 20.07 5.51
CA PRO A 76 0.65 19.97 5.25
C PRO A 76 -0.05 21.18 5.88
N SER A 77 -0.02 22.32 5.19
CA SER A 77 -1.01 23.36 5.41
C SER A 77 -2.23 23.07 4.54
N PHE A 78 -3.36 23.13 5.23
CA PHE A 78 -4.72 22.90 4.81
C PHE A 78 -5.15 23.76 3.60
N TYR A 79 -6.31 23.41 3.02
CA TYR A 79 -7.02 24.05 1.88
C TYR A 79 -6.38 23.71 0.51
N GLY A 80 -7.03 23.04 -0.45
CA GLY A 80 -8.43 23.01 -0.84
C GLY A 80 -8.50 23.50 -2.30
N ALA A 81 -9.11 22.70 -3.19
CA ALA A 81 -9.41 23.02 -4.60
C ALA A 81 -8.18 23.20 -5.54
N GLN A 82 -8.18 22.89 -6.82
CA GLN A 82 -9.10 22.30 -7.79
C GLN A 82 -8.23 21.91 -9.02
N ASP A 83 -8.61 20.84 -9.71
CA ASP A 83 -8.14 20.49 -11.06
C ASP A 83 -8.57 21.57 -12.09
N PRO A 84 -7.94 21.68 -13.27
CA PRO A 84 -8.73 21.27 -14.45
C PRO A 84 -7.94 20.60 -15.60
N SER A 85 -8.60 19.58 -16.18
CA SER A 85 -8.77 19.29 -17.62
C SER A 85 -7.61 18.57 -18.34
N THR A 86 -7.79 17.57 -19.22
CA THR A 86 -8.91 16.88 -19.91
C THR A 86 -8.30 15.59 -20.50
N SER A 87 -8.86 14.38 -20.38
CA SER A 87 -9.67 13.79 -21.47
C SER A 87 -10.05 12.32 -21.17
N ARG A 88 -11.37 12.11 -21.03
CA ARG A 88 -12.20 10.95 -21.48
C ARG A 88 -11.89 9.58 -20.82
N MET A 89 -12.80 8.91 -20.09
CA MET A 89 -14.24 8.67 -20.31
C MET A 89 -15.03 8.59 -18.98
N ALA A 90 -16.32 8.96 -19.00
CA ALA A 90 -17.25 9.05 -17.86
C ALA A 90 -17.84 7.69 -17.40
N PRO A 91 -18.70 7.62 -16.36
CA PRO A 91 -18.63 8.25 -15.03
C PRO A 91 -18.83 7.21 -13.90
N ALA A 92 -17.94 7.16 -12.91
CA ALA A 92 -18.27 6.53 -11.63
C ALA A 92 -17.95 7.52 -10.52
N SER A 93 -18.81 8.54 -10.44
CA SER A 93 -19.06 9.45 -9.31
C SER A 93 -17.98 9.39 -8.22
N GLY A 94 -16.93 10.18 -8.43
CA GLY A 94 -15.82 10.37 -7.52
C GLY A 94 -16.31 10.88 -6.16
N LYS A 95 -16.46 9.97 -5.22
CA LYS A 95 -16.64 10.29 -3.81
C LYS A 95 -15.38 9.79 -3.15
N ALA A 96 -14.46 10.70 -2.89
CA ALA A 96 -13.32 10.46 -2.02
C ALA A 96 -13.82 9.69 -0.78
N PHE A 97 -13.02 8.75 -0.29
CA PHE A 97 -13.32 8.04 0.95
C PHE A 97 -13.72 9.04 2.03
N ALA A 98 -14.88 8.83 2.68
CA ALA A 98 -15.33 9.71 3.73
C ALA A 98 -14.24 9.86 4.81
N ARG A 99 -14.12 11.06 5.39
CA ARG A 99 -13.01 11.40 6.28
C ARG A 99 -13.00 10.59 7.58
N SER A 100 -14.14 10.01 8.00
CA SER A 100 -14.25 9.13 9.17
C SER A 100 -14.53 7.68 8.78
N ALA A 101 -14.05 6.73 9.58
CA ALA A 101 -14.25 5.29 9.36
C ALA A 101 -15.74 4.92 9.34
N GLU A 102 -16.53 5.51 10.22
CA GLU A 102 -17.97 5.29 10.32
C GLU A 102 -18.72 5.75 9.06
N ALA A 103 -18.44 6.95 8.56
CA ALA A 103 -19.06 7.46 7.34
C ALA A 103 -18.69 6.61 6.10
N ARG A 104 -17.48 6.04 6.09
CA ARG A 104 -17.08 5.09 5.04
C ARG A 104 -17.89 3.80 5.12
N GLN A 105 -18.03 3.23 6.31
CA GLN A 105 -18.81 2.01 6.53
C GLN A 105 -20.27 2.22 6.09
N LEU A 106 -20.87 3.36 6.45
CA LEU A 106 -22.24 3.69 6.06
C LEU A 106 -22.39 3.77 4.53
N SER A 107 -21.46 4.45 3.85
CA SER A 107 -21.47 4.52 2.38
C SER A 107 -21.33 3.14 1.72
N LEU A 108 -20.51 2.24 2.30
CA LEU A 108 -20.39 0.87 1.81
C LEU A 108 -21.70 0.08 1.99
N GLN A 109 -22.37 0.23 3.13
CA GLN A 109 -23.65 -0.42 3.40
C GLN A 109 -24.75 0.08 2.46
N GLU A 110 -24.85 1.39 2.24
CA GLU A 110 -25.80 1.98 1.30
C GLU A 110 -25.59 1.46 -0.13
N ARG A 111 -24.34 1.43 -0.60
CA ARG A 111 -24.01 0.91 -1.95
C ARG A 111 -24.34 -0.57 -2.07
N LYS A 112 -24.06 -1.36 -1.03
CA LYS A 112 -24.44 -2.77 -0.96
C LYS A 112 -25.95 -2.89 -1.10
N GLN A 113 -26.73 -2.14 -0.32
CA GLN A 113 -28.19 -2.16 -0.38
C GLN A 113 -28.71 -1.78 -1.77
N ALA A 114 -28.19 -0.71 -2.36
CA ALA A 114 -28.57 -0.28 -3.70
C ALA A 114 -28.29 -1.36 -4.77
N LEU A 115 -27.17 -2.08 -4.65
CA LEU A 115 -26.84 -3.20 -5.52
C LEU A 115 -27.85 -4.35 -5.36
N TRP A 116 -28.21 -4.70 -4.13
CA TRP A 116 -29.22 -5.72 -3.84
C TRP A 116 -30.59 -5.34 -4.41
N ASP A 117 -31.03 -4.10 -4.23
CA ASP A 117 -32.31 -3.62 -4.73
C ASP A 117 -32.36 -3.59 -6.26
N TYR A 118 -31.27 -3.16 -6.90
CA TYR A 118 -31.14 -3.22 -8.35
C TYR A 118 -31.18 -4.67 -8.86
N ALA A 119 -30.42 -5.58 -8.25
CA ALA A 119 -30.42 -6.99 -8.63
C ALA A 119 -31.81 -7.61 -8.48
N ARG A 120 -32.53 -7.31 -7.39
CA ARG A 120 -33.90 -7.78 -7.16
C ARG A 120 -34.88 -7.24 -8.19
N ARG A 121 -34.78 -5.96 -8.56
CA ARG A 121 -35.61 -5.35 -9.61
C ARG A 121 -35.35 -6.01 -10.96
N LYS A 122 -34.09 -6.11 -11.36
CA LYS A 122 -33.66 -6.73 -12.62
C LYS A 122 -34.05 -8.20 -12.70
N TYR A 123 -33.99 -8.92 -11.57
CA TYR A 123 -34.45 -10.31 -11.50
C TYR A 123 -35.96 -10.40 -11.73
N ARG A 124 -36.77 -9.55 -11.09
CA ARG A 124 -38.21 -9.51 -11.33
C ARG A 124 -38.56 -9.08 -12.76
N GLU A 125 -37.83 -8.15 -13.35
CA GLU A 125 -38.03 -7.76 -14.75
C GLU A 125 -37.71 -8.94 -15.70
N LYS A 126 -36.63 -9.67 -15.44
CA LYS A 126 -36.19 -10.78 -16.29
C LYS A 126 -37.03 -12.06 -16.10
N TYR A 127 -37.47 -12.34 -14.88
CA TYR A 127 -38.08 -13.63 -14.52
C TYR A 127 -39.49 -13.50 -13.92
N GLY A 128 -39.91 -12.32 -13.46
CA GLY A 128 -41.21 -12.10 -12.83
C GLY A 128 -42.39 -11.95 -13.80
N ILE A 129 -42.15 -11.71 -15.10
CA ILE A 129 -43.20 -11.74 -16.13
C ILE A 129 -43.38 -13.17 -16.70
N ALA A 130 -42.36 -14.02 -16.59
CA ALA A 130 -42.41 -15.41 -17.08
C ALA A 130 -43.19 -16.38 -16.17
N HIS A 131 -43.56 -15.96 -14.95
CA HIS A 131 -44.27 -16.80 -13.98
C HIS A 131 -45.74 -16.39 -13.74
N ALA A 132 -46.22 -15.34 -14.41
CA ALA A 132 -47.62 -14.90 -14.32
C ALA A 132 -48.49 -15.39 -15.49
N GLU A 133 -47.89 -15.97 -16.54
CA GLU A 133 -48.59 -16.54 -17.72
C GLU A 133 -48.76 -18.06 -17.54
N GLY A 134 -49.28 -18.46 -16.39
CA GLY A 134 -49.41 -19.88 -16.02
C GLY A 134 -50.30 -20.15 -14.80
N SER A 135 -51.21 -19.24 -14.47
CA SER A 135 -52.25 -19.48 -13.46
C SER A 135 -53.58 -18.95 -13.97
N CYS A 136 -54.47 -19.93 -14.25
CA CYS A 136 -55.86 -19.87 -14.71
C CYS A 136 -56.08 -19.69 -16.22
#